data_AF-A0AAD9KJK5-F1
#
_entry.id   AF-A0AAD9KJK5-F1
#
_cell.length_a   1.000
_cell.length_b   1.000
_cell.length_c   1.000
_cell.angle_alpha   90.00
_cell.angle_beta   90.00
_cell.angle_gamma   90.00
#
_symmetry.space_group_name_H-M   'P 1'
#
loop_
_entity.id
_entity.type
_entity.pdbx_description
1 polymer ?
#
loop_
_entity_poly.entity_id
_entity_poly.type
_entity_poly.pdbx_seq_one_letter_code
_entity_poly.pdbx_strand_id
1 'polypeptide(L)'
;MMETDTPIYVNNTQIKSVESYIYLGQRYSTRDKNQDKEIQRRITARWTAFAKHRDIFKGNIGTCLKRQIYNSCVLPAMTYGAETWALTTRASSHTNKDGKEYVNNHISGQKNKHLGKRKNQSHRRD
;
A
#
# COMPACT_ATOMS: atom_id res chain seq x y z
N MET A 1 -19.67 -25.30 16.87
CA MET A 1 -18.43 -25.92 17.38
C MET A 1 -17.64 -24.82 18.07
N MET A 2 -17.38 -24.93 19.37
CA MET A 2 -16.47 -24.01 20.06
C MET A 2 -15.05 -24.40 19.67
N GLU A 3 -14.29 -23.48 19.06
CA GLU A 3 -12.85 -23.66 18.83
C GLU A 3 -12.17 -23.86 20.19
N THR A 4 -11.63 -25.04 20.45
CA THR A 4 -10.81 -25.29 21.63
C THR A 4 -9.38 -24.84 21.33
N ASP A 5 -8.92 -23.81 22.03
CA ASP A 5 -7.53 -23.36 22.02
C ASP A 5 -6.64 -24.51 22.50
N THR A 6 -5.91 -25.16 21.59
CA THR A 6 -4.94 -26.17 21.96
C THR A 6 -3.75 -25.47 22.62
N PRO A 7 -3.38 -25.84 23.86
CA PRO A 7 -2.30 -25.16 24.57
C PRO A 7 -0.96 -25.43 23.87
N ILE A 8 -0.30 -24.36 23.42
CA ILE A 8 1.01 -24.40 22.77
C ILE A 8 2.09 -24.16 23.82
N TYR A 9 3.12 -25.01 23.83
CA TYR A 9 4.26 -24.89 24.76
C TYR A 9 5.55 -24.63 23.98
N VAL A 10 6.37 -23.70 24.47
CA VAL A 10 7.74 -23.45 24.01
C VAL A 10 8.65 -23.49 25.24
N ASN A 11 9.68 -24.35 25.21
CA ASN A 11 10.60 -24.56 26.34
C ASN A 11 9.86 -24.79 27.67
N ASN A 12 8.88 -25.70 27.66
CA ASN A 12 8.01 -26.02 28.81
C ASN A 12 7.17 -24.84 29.35
N THR A 13 7.13 -23.71 28.65
CA THR A 13 6.30 -22.55 28.99
C THR A 13 5.08 -22.49 28.07
N GLN A 14 3.88 -22.43 28.64
CA GLN A 14 2.65 -22.28 27.86
C GLN A 14 2.56 -20.86 27.29
N ILE A 15 2.38 -20.75 25.97
CA ILE A 15 2.16 -19.48 25.30
C ILE A 15 0.69 -19.08 25.43
N LYS A 16 0.45 -17.83 25.82
CA LYS A 16 -0.90 -17.27 25.87
C LYS A 16 -1.45 -17.07 24.45
N SER A 17 -2.58 -17.68 24.16
CA SER A 17 -3.36 -17.38 22.96
C SER A 17 -4.02 -16.01 23.09
N VAL A 18 -3.86 -15.17 22.07
CA VAL A 18 -4.45 -13.83 21.99
C VAL A 18 -5.07 -13.62 20.61
N GLU A 19 -6.23 -12.96 20.58
CA GLU A 19 -6.91 -12.65 19.32
C GLU A 19 -6.10 -11.71 18.43
N SER A 20 -5.29 -10.83 19.04
CA SER A 20 -4.46 -9.90 18.30
C SER A 20 -3.27 -9.41 19.11
N TYR A 21 -2.19 -9.07 18.42
CA TYR A 21 -0.95 -8.58 19.02
C TYR A 21 -0.26 -7.58 18.09
N ILE A 22 0.67 -6.80 18.65
CA ILE A 22 1.56 -5.93 17.87
C ILE A 22 2.92 -6.61 17.81
N TYR A 23 3.41 -6.86 16.60
CA TYR A 23 4.75 -7.37 16.36
C TYR A 23 5.50 -6.42 15.43
N LEU A 24 6.69 -6.00 15.85
CA LEU A 24 7.53 -5.01 15.13
C LEU A 24 6.76 -3.75 14.70
N GLY A 25 5.81 -3.30 15.51
CA GLY A 25 5.01 -2.12 15.20
C GLY A 25 3.97 -2.34 14.11
N GLN A 26 3.62 -3.59 13.79
CA GLN A 26 2.48 -3.96 12.96
C GLN A 26 1.48 -4.79 13.76
N ARG A 27 0.19 -4.52 13.56
CA ARG A 27 -0.88 -5.30 14.18
C ARG A 27 -1.15 -6.58 13.40
N TYR A 28 -1.17 -7.70 14.13
CA TYR A 28 -1.60 -9.00 13.64
C TYR A 28 -2.86 -9.43 14.39
N SER A 29 -3.82 -10.00 13.68
CA SER A 29 -5.06 -10.54 14.23
C SER A 29 -5.28 -11.94 13.67
N THR A 30 -5.65 -12.87 14.53
CA THR A 30 -5.95 -14.25 14.12
C THR A 30 -7.35 -14.38 13.53
N ARG A 31 -8.29 -13.54 13.99
CA ARG A 31 -9.69 -13.55 13.55
C ARG A 31 -10.00 -12.52 12.47
N ASP A 32 -9.40 -11.33 12.55
CA ASP A 32 -9.65 -10.27 11.58
C ASP A 32 -8.67 -10.38 10.41
N LYS A 33 -9.17 -10.76 9.23
CA LYS A 33 -8.39 -10.74 7.98
C LYS A 33 -8.30 -9.35 7.34
N ASN A 34 -9.05 -8.38 7.87
CA ASN A 34 -9.13 -7.03 7.34
C ASN A 34 -8.09 -6.11 7.99
N GLN A 35 -7.47 -5.26 7.18
CA GLN A 35 -6.44 -4.32 7.60
C GLN A 35 -7.01 -3.02 8.21
N ASP A 36 -8.34 -2.81 8.20
CA ASP A 36 -8.98 -1.58 8.69
C ASP A 36 -8.51 -1.13 10.08
N LYS A 37 -8.42 -2.05 11.05
CA LYS A 37 -7.96 -1.72 12.41
C LYS A 37 -6.51 -1.23 12.41
N GLU A 38 -5.66 -1.81 11.58
CA GLU A 38 -4.27 -1.37 11.45
C GLU A 38 -4.16 -0.04 10.69
N ILE A 39 -4.98 0.15 9.64
CA ILE A 39 -5.10 1.41 8.91
C ILE A 39 -5.46 2.55 9.87
N GLN A 40 -6.49 2.37 10.71
CA GLN A 40 -6.90 3.37 11.68
C GLN A 40 -5.77 3.69 12.68
N ARG A 41 -5.07 2.66 13.18
CA ARG A 41 -3.93 2.85 14.08
C ARG A 41 -2.83 3.69 13.42
N ARG A 42 -2.54 3.47 12.13
CA ARG A 42 -1.54 4.24 11.38
C ARG A 42 -1.98 5.66 11.04
N ILE A 43 -3.28 5.87 10.81
CA ILE A 43 -3.84 7.22 10.70
C ILE A 43 -3.61 7.98 12.00
N THR A 44 -3.88 7.37 13.16
CA THR A 44 -3.58 7.98 14.46
C THR A 44 -2.08 8.25 14.61
N ALA A 45 -1.22 7.28 14.31
CA ALA A 45 0.23 7.46 14.39
C ALA A 45 0.75 8.60 13.52
N ARG A 46 0.22 8.73 12.29
CA ARG A 46 0.48 9.86 11.39
C ARG A 46 0.10 11.19 12.06
N TRP A 47 -1.09 11.28 12.64
CA TRP A 47 -1.54 12.50 13.32
C TRP A 47 -0.67 12.83 14.53
N THR A 48 -0.26 11.82 15.31
CA THR A 48 0.68 12.01 16.43
C THR A 48 2.03 12.54 15.94
N ALA A 49 2.59 11.97 14.87
CA ALA A 49 3.83 12.43 14.26
C ALA A 49 3.71 13.87 13.71
N PHE A 50 2.58 14.18 13.06
CA PHE A 50 2.31 15.53 12.59
C PHE A 50 2.19 16.54 13.74
N ALA A 51 1.47 16.18 14.81
CA ALA A 51 1.30 17.01 15.99
C ALA A 51 2.63 17.31 16.68
N LYS A 52 3.55 16.34 16.74
CA LYS A 52 4.91 16.53 17.27
C LYS A 52 5.71 17.61 16.53
N HIS A 53 5.44 17.82 15.24
CA HIS A 53 6.10 18.83 14.40
C HIS A 53 5.17 19.99 14.03
N ARG A 54 4.09 20.18 14.79
CA ARG A 54 3.04 21.17 14.49
C ARG A 54 3.59 22.58 14.33
N ASP A 55 4.54 22.98 15.16
CA ASP A 55 5.10 24.34 15.12
C ASP A 55 5.91 24.60 13.86
N ILE A 56 6.59 23.56 13.34
CA ILE A 56 7.30 23.62 12.06
C ILE A 56 6.30 23.76 10.91
N PHE A 57 5.23 22.95 10.92
CA PHE A 57 4.22 22.98 9.86
C PHE A 57 3.41 24.27 9.87
N LYS A 58 3.14 24.84 11.05
CA LYS A 58 2.45 26.12 11.23
C LYS A 58 3.35 27.34 11.06
N GLY A 59 4.64 27.20 11.30
CA GLY A 59 5.61 28.28 11.20
C GLY A 59 5.82 28.79 9.77
N ASN A 60 6.43 29.96 9.66
CA ASN A 60 6.81 30.57 8.38
C ASN A 60 8.11 29.94 7.84
N ILE A 61 8.05 28.63 7.56
CA ILE A 61 9.15 27.84 7.00
C ILE A 61 8.83 27.52 5.54
N GLY A 62 9.86 27.52 4.69
CA GLY A 62 9.72 27.18 3.27
C GLY A 62 9.12 25.79 3.05
N THR A 63 8.26 25.67 2.04
CA THR A 63 7.55 24.43 1.69
C THR A 63 8.49 23.24 1.43
N CYS A 64 9.68 23.49 0.91
CA CYS A 64 10.68 22.45 0.66
C CYS A 64 11.08 21.72 1.97
N LEU A 65 11.37 22.48 3.03
CA LEU A 65 11.77 21.92 4.32
C LEU A 65 10.59 21.23 5.03
N LYS A 66 9.39 21.83 4.97
CA LYS A 66 8.17 21.17 5.47
C LYS A 66 7.94 19.82 4.80
N ARG A 67 8.15 19.75 3.48
CA ARG A 67 8.04 18.49 2.72
C ARG A 67 9.10 17.46 3.14
N GLN A 68 10.34 17.89 3.37
CA GLN A 68 11.39 16.98 3.85
C GLN A 68 10.99 16.35 5.19
N ILE A 69 10.55 17.17 6.15
CA ILE A 69 10.12 16.70 7.48
C ILE A 69 8.90 15.79 7.39
N TYR A 70 7.94 16.14 6.54
CA TYR A 70 6.78 15.29 6.29
C TYR A 70 7.19 13.91 5.75
N ASN A 71 8.07 13.88 4.73
CA ASN A 71 8.53 12.64 4.12
C ASN A 71 9.41 11.79 5.04
N SER A 72 10.18 12.41 5.94
CA SER A 72 11.07 11.70 6.86
C SER A 72 10.37 11.22 8.13
N CYS A 73 9.30 11.89 8.59
CA CYS A 73 8.71 11.62 9.91
C CYS A 73 7.23 11.24 9.87
N VAL A 74 6.43 11.94 9.07
CA VAL A 74 4.95 11.74 9.06
C VAL A 74 4.57 10.62 8.11
N LEU A 75 5.18 10.58 6.93
CA LEU A 75 4.92 9.56 5.92
C LEU A 75 5.29 8.15 6.42
N PRO A 76 6.49 7.90 6.99
CA PRO A 76 6.86 6.55 7.43
C PRO A 76 5.96 6.03 8.57
N ALA A 77 5.50 6.91 9.46
CA ALA A 77 4.54 6.54 10.50
C ALA A 77 3.21 6.00 9.93
N MET A 78 2.80 6.51 8.77
CA MET A 78 1.60 6.07 8.07
C MET A 78 1.82 4.82 7.21
N THR A 79 2.94 4.74 6.50
CA THR A 79 3.13 3.77 5.40
C THR A 79 3.96 2.55 5.77
N TYR A 80 4.68 2.56 6.90
CA TYR A 80 5.44 1.39 7.33
C TYR A 80 4.53 0.14 7.38
N GLY A 81 5.00 -1.02 6.94
CA GLY A 81 4.21 -2.26 6.94
C GLY A 81 3.05 -2.35 5.93
N ALA A 82 2.72 -1.26 5.21
CA ALA A 82 1.66 -1.28 4.19
C ALA A 82 1.98 -2.21 3.01
N GLU A 83 3.26 -2.48 2.74
CA GLU A 83 3.73 -3.45 1.75
C GLU A 83 3.28 -4.90 2.07
N THR A 84 3.04 -5.19 3.35
CA THR A 84 2.64 -6.53 3.81
C THR A 84 1.14 -6.68 3.97
N TRP A 85 0.36 -5.65 3.63
CA TRP A 85 -1.08 -5.68 3.73
C TRP A 85 -1.67 -6.62 2.68
N ALA A 86 -2.41 -7.62 3.14
CA ALA A 86 -3.16 -8.49 2.25
C ALA A 86 -4.19 -7.66 1.48
N LEU A 87 -4.03 -7.57 0.16
CA LEU A 87 -5.04 -6.98 -0.70
C LEU A 87 -6.29 -7.82 -0.61
N THR A 88 -7.41 -7.19 -0.25
CA THR A 88 -8.70 -7.87 -0.27
C THR A 88 -8.99 -8.36 -1.69
N THR A 89 -9.71 -9.46 -1.85
CA THR A 89 -10.15 -9.99 -3.16
C THR A 89 -10.86 -8.93 -4.02
N ARG A 90 -11.50 -7.95 -3.38
CA ARG A 90 -12.11 -6.79 -4.03
C ARG A 90 -11.07 -5.83 -4.64
N ALA A 91 -9.95 -5.58 -3.96
CA ALA A 91 -8.85 -4.79 -4.51
C ALA A 91 -8.13 -5.55 -5.64
N SER A 92 -7.85 -6.84 -5.45
CA SER A 92 -7.15 -7.68 -6.43
C SER A 92 -7.95 -7.89 -7.73
N SER A 93 -9.28 -7.94 -7.64
CA SER A 93 -10.14 -8.08 -8.83
C SER A 93 -10.26 -6.78 -9.65
N HIS A 94 -10.07 -5.61 -9.03
CA HIS A 94 -10.02 -4.33 -9.73
C HIS A 94 -8.67 -4.15 -10.45
N THR A 95 -7.56 -4.36 -9.72
CA THR A 95 -6.21 -4.22 -10.29
C THR A 95 -5.93 -5.18 -11.44
N ASN A 96 -6.51 -6.39 -11.40
CA ASN A 96 -6.41 -7.35 -12.51
C ASN A 96 -7.18 -6.89 -13.77
N LYS A 97 -8.28 -6.14 -13.62
CA LYS A 97 -9.02 -5.59 -14.77
C LYS A 97 -8.22 -4.44 -15.38
N ASP A 98 -7.77 -3.51 -14.55
CA ASP A 98 -6.96 -2.37 -14.97
C ASP A 98 -5.68 -2.87 -15.65
N GLY A 99 -4.97 -3.83 -15.04
CA GLY A 99 -3.75 -4.42 -15.62
C GLY A 99 -3.98 -5.10 -16.97
N LYS A 100 -5.11 -5.82 -17.14
CA LYS A 100 -5.48 -6.42 -18.43
C LYS A 100 -5.83 -5.36 -19.47
N GLU A 101 -6.51 -4.29 -19.07
CA GLU A 101 -6.85 -3.16 -19.93
C GLU A 101 -5.60 -2.41 -20.40
N TYR A 102 -4.66 -2.11 -19.50
CA TYR A 102 -3.38 -1.48 -19.84
C TYR A 102 -2.58 -2.32 -20.84
N VAL A 103 -2.45 -3.63 -20.62
CA VAL A 103 -1.73 -4.53 -21.54
C VAL A 103 -2.43 -4.59 -22.90
N ASN A 104 -3.76 -4.70 -22.92
CA ASN A 104 -4.53 -4.75 -24.16
C ASN A 104 -4.42 -3.44 -24.96
N ASN A 105 -4.49 -2.28 -24.28
CA ASN A 105 -4.36 -0.97 -24.90
C ASN A 105 -2.93 -0.68 -25.36
N HIS A 106 -1.93 -1.19 -24.66
CA HIS A 106 -0.53 -1.05 -25.07
C HIS A 106 -0.21 -1.93 -26.29
N ILE A 107 -0.68 -3.19 -26.31
CA ILE A 107 -0.48 -4.11 -27.45
C ILE A 107 -1.25 -3.62 -28.68
N SER A 108 -2.48 -3.11 -28.54
CA SER A 108 -3.25 -2.55 -29.66
C SER A 108 -2.63 -1.25 -30.20
N GLY A 109 -2.13 -0.38 -29.31
CA GLY A 109 -1.41 0.84 -29.67
C GLY A 109 -0.08 0.59 -30.39
N GLN A 110 0.61 -0.52 -30.10
CA GLN A 110 1.84 -0.92 -30.80
C GLN A 110 1.55 -1.45 -32.22
N LYS A 111 0.46 -2.21 -32.42
CA LYS A 111 0.05 -2.73 -33.75
C LYS A 111 -0.29 -1.63 -34.74
N ASN A 112 -0.95 -0.55 -34.29
CA ASN A 112 -1.35 0.57 -35.16
C ASN A 112 -0.17 1.45 -35.62
N LYS A 113 0.97 1.44 -34.93
CA LYS A 113 2.17 2.21 -35.31
C LYS A 113 2.93 1.61 -36.50
N HIS A 114 2.80 0.31 -36.76
CA HIS A 114 3.45 -0.36 -37.89
C HIS A 114 2.64 -0.26 -39.20
N LEU A 115 1.30 -0.22 -39.14
CA LEU A 115 0.46 -0.07 -40.35
C LEU A 115 0.49 1.34 -40.96
N GLY A 116 0.78 2.38 -40.17
CA GLY A 116 0.81 3.77 -40.65
C GLY A 116 2.02 4.15 -41.51
N LYS A 117 3.10 3.35 -41.52
CA LYS A 117 4.33 3.67 -42.27
C LYS A 117 4.36 3.18 -43.72
N ARG A 118 3.40 2.36 -44.15
CA ARG A 118 3.36 1.79 -45.52
C ARG A 118 2.65 2.63 -46.57
N LYS A 119 1.93 3.71 -46.21
CA LYS A 119 1.07 4.46 -47.15
C LYS A 119 1.69 5.73 -47.77
N ASN A 120 2.89 6.16 -47.35
CA ASN A 120 3.46 7.45 -47.79
C ASN A 120 4.71 7.34 -48.68
N GLN A 121 4.83 6.28 -49.51
CA GLN A 121 5.97 6.11 -50.42
C GLN A 121 5.62 5.89 -51.91
N SER A 122 4.34 5.93 -52.32
CA SER A 122 3.95 5.67 -53.72
C SER A 122 3.58 6.91 -54.55
N HIS A 123 3.99 8.13 -54.16
CA HIS A 123 3.65 9.34 -54.93
C HIS A 123 4.86 10.28 -55.13
N ARG A 124 6.00 9.69 -55.48
CA ARG A 124 7.13 10.38 -56.12
C ARG A 124 7.80 9.40 -57.07
N ARG A 125 7.29 9.30 -58.29
CA ARG A 125 8.05 8.99 -59.50
C ARG A 125 7.14 9.24 -60.70
N ASP A 126 7.66 10.14 -61.54
CA ASP A 126 7.32 10.54 -62.91
C ASP A 126 6.08 11.42 -63.12
#